data_AF-A0A2H3BYS8-F1
#
_entry.id   AF-A0A2H3BYS8-F1
#
_cell.length_a   1.000
_cell.length_b   1.000
_cell.length_c   1.000
_cell.angle_alpha   90.00
_cell.angle_beta   90.00
_cell.angle_gamma   90.00
#
_symmetry.space_group_name_H-M   'P 1'
#
loop_
_entity.id
_entity.type
_entity.pdbx_description
1 polymer ?
#
loop_
_entity_poly.entity_id
_entity_poly.type
_entity_poly.pdbx_seq_one_letter_code
_entity_poly.pdbx_strand_id
1 'polypeptide(L)'
;MPFLDLPVDLFLSIFRFLSLNDILRIRQVCRYLQELCRLPSVWHLLLRTQIVEQNIPFPSGPPGWLNNLGAGELEGLVVRAVRARRNWTSPSPRATRQLEISIAPTRLPAQQRRVIALKFFTRGPRSYILSAALSIHAQPNPPQLCIECWDINHTPLCIARRQGPWLGGCVFNKDTSYPPSVAVKGQDSGLQVFAISTTAHNAASAFTNIAKITGPVHELLAFAGSIILIRNHTDQLFVCDVRRAGHRMELIKPPLPPLQAAQPAQVCSDAATPEALLTIARAG
;
A
#
# COMPACT_ATOMS: atom_id res chain seq x y z
N MET A 1 -37.61 36.44 7.70
CA MET A 1 -36.76 35.25 7.91
C MET A 1 -35.49 35.39 7.06
N PRO A 2 -34.59 36.34 7.38
CA PRO A 2 -33.50 36.75 6.45
C PRO A 2 -32.38 35.71 6.32
N PHE A 3 -32.29 34.73 7.22
CA PHE A 3 -31.22 33.73 7.20
C PHE A 3 -31.33 32.73 6.04
N LEU A 4 -32.55 32.42 5.59
CA LEU A 4 -32.77 31.48 4.48
C LEU A 4 -32.56 32.12 3.10
N ASP A 5 -32.42 33.45 3.05
CA ASP A 5 -32.22 34.22 1.82
C ASP A 5 -30.73 34.44 1.52
N LEU A 6 -29.82 33.83 2.29
CA LEU A 6 -28.38 33.93 2.08
C LEU A 6 -27.96 33.16 0.80
N PRO A 7 -27.05 33.72 -0.02
CA PRO A 7 -26.42 32.98 -1.11
C PRO A 7 -25.73 31.70 -0.63
N VAL A 8 -25.74 30.66 -1.48
CA VAL A 8 -25.14 29.34 -1.21
C VAL A 8 -23.66 29.44 -0.79
N ASP A 9 -22.91 30.36 -1.38
CA ASP A 9 -21.48 30.54 -1.08
C ASP A 9 -21.22 31.01 0.37
N LEU A 10 -22.16 31.77 0.95
CA LEU A 10 -22.07 32.16 2.36
C LEU A 10 -22.34 30.96 3.27
N PHE A 11 -23.27 30.08 2.91
CA PHE A 11 -23.48 28.83 3.64
C PHE A 11 -22.25 27.92 3.58
N LEU A 12 -21.58 27.81 2.43
CA LEU A 12 -20.32 27.08 2.31
C LEU A 12 -19.23 27.68 3.22
N SER A 13 -19.16 29.02 3.27
CA SER A 13 -18.23 29.73 4.15
C SER A 13 -18.51 29.46 5.62
N ILE A 14 -19.79 29.39 6.03
CA ILE A 14 -20.18 29.00 7.39
C ILE A 14 -19.82 27.54 7.66
N PHE A 15 -20.18 26.63 6.74
CA PHE A 15 -19.96 25.19 6.89
C PHE A 15 -18.49 24.81 7.01
N ARG A 16 -17.58 25.63 6.47
CA ARG A 16 -16.14 25.47 6.65
C ARG A 16 -15.72 25.38 8.12
N PHE A 17 -16.42 26.10 9.00
CA PHE A 17 -16.10 26.17 10.43
C PHE A 17 -16.85 25.13 11.28
N LEU A 18 -17.70 24.31 10.67
CA LEU A 18 -18.55 23.35 11.37
C LEU A 18 -17.95 21.95 11.35
N SER A 19 -18.20 21.17 12.39
CA SER A 19 -17.85 19.76 12.40
C SER A 19 -18.80 18.94 11.51
N LEU A 20 -18.38 17.74 11.11
CA LEU A 20 -19.27 16.81 10.39
C LEU A 20 -20.60 16.58 11.14
N ASN A 21 -20.56 16.46 12.47
CA ASN A 21 -21.76 16.22 13.27
C ASN A 21 -22.71 17.42 13.25
N ASP A 22 -22.17 18.64 13.24
CA ASP A 22 -22.99 19.86 13.21
C ASP A 22 -23.70 20.00 11.87
N ILE A 23 -23.02 19.71 10.77
CA ILE A 23 -23.62 19.71 9.42
C ILE A 23 -24.72 18.65 9.30
N LEU A 24 -24.50 17.45 9.84
CA LEU A 24 -25.51 16.40 9.89
C LEU A 24 -26.72 16.78 10.75
N ARG A 25 -26.53 17.58 11.82
CA ARG A 25 -27.64 18.13 12.63
C ARG A 25 -28.37 19.25 11.90
N ILE A 26 -27.65 20.18 11.27
CA ILE A 26 -28.22 21.29 10.47
C ILE A 26 -29.12 20.77 9.36
N ARG A 27 -28.72 19.67 8.71
CA ARG A 27 -29.53 18.99 7.70
C ARG A 27 -30.94 18.63 8.18
N GLN A 28 -31.11 18.34 9.48
CA GLN A 28 -32.38 17.91 10.06
C GLN A 28 -33.29 19.09 10.43
N VAL A 29 -32.84 20.33 10.29
CA VAL A 29 -33.58 21.52 10.74
C VAL A 29 -34.73 21.87 9.80
N CYS A 30 -34.47 21.98 8.49
CA CYS A 30 -35.50 22.30 7.50
C CYS A 30 -35.16 21.74 6.12
N ARG A 31 -36.15 21.66 5.22
CA ARG A 31 -35.98 21.12 3.86
C ARG A 31 -34.92 21.87 3.05
N TYR A 32 -34.85 23.19 3.17
CA TYR A 32 -33.86 23.99 2.45
C TYR A 32 -32.42 23.62 2.87
N LEU A 33 -32.14 23.58 4.17
CA LEU A 33 -30.84 23.17 4.71
C LEU A 33 -30.53 21.70 4.40
N GLN A 34 -31.57 20.86 4.35
CA GLN A 34 -31.42 19.48 3.92
C GLN A 34 -30.88 19.38 2.48
N GLU A 35 -31.47 20.12 1.55
CA GLU A 35 -31.04 20.17 0.14
C GLU A 35 -29.67 20.84 0.00
N LEU A 36 -29.39 21.89 0.77
CA LEU A 36 -28.08 22.54 0.78
C LEU A 36 -26.97 21.58 1.26
N CYS A 37 -27.21 20.82 2.33
CA CYS A 37 -26.30 19.76 2.80
C CYS A 37 -26.19 18.56 1.86
N ARG A 38 -26.94 18.51 0.75
CA ARG A 38 -26.80 17.48 -0.30
C ARG A 38 -25.99 17.97 -1.51
N LEU A 39 -25.54 19.23 -1.52
CA LEU A 39 -24.69 19.74 -2.58
C LEU A 39 -23.29 19.09 -2.52
N PRO A 40 -22.71 18.64 -3.65
CA PRO A 40 -21.36 18.09 -3.70
C PRO A 40 -20.28 19.04 -3.14
N SER A 41 -20.46 20.35 -3.33
CA SER A 41 -19.54 21.40 -2.86
C SER A 41 -19.32 21.36 -1.35
N VAL A 42 -20.37 21.05 -0.56
CA VAL A 42 -20.28 20.89 0.89
C VAL A 42 -19.34 19.73 1.25
N TRP A 43 -19.48 18.60 0.56
CA TRP A 43 -18.71 17.39 0.86
C TRP A 43 -17.27 17.49 0.36
N HIS A 44 -17.02 18.15 -0.77
CA HIS A 44 -15.66 18.51 -1.19
C HIS A 44 -14.97 19.44 -0.21
N LEU A 45 -15.69 20.44 0.31
CA LEU A 45 -15.17 21.34 1.35
C LEU A 45 -14.76 20.54 2.60
N LEU A 46 -15.62 19.66 3.09
CA LEU A 46 -15.33 18.82 4.26
C LEU A 46 -14.21 17.81 4.02
N LEU A 47 -14.15 17.22 2.83
CA LEU A 47 -13.05 16.34 2.44
C LEU A 47 -11.71 17.08 2.53
N ARG A 48 -11.66 18.32 2.04
CA ARG A 48 -10.45 19.14 2.12
C ARG A 48 -10.11 19.50 3.57
N THR A 49 -11.05 20.10 4.29
CA THR A 49 -10.75 20.71 5.62
C THR A 49 -10.66 19.71 6.75
N GLN A 50 -11.48 18.64 6.73
CA GLN A 50 -11.51 17.67 7.83
C GLN A 50 -10.67 16.42 7.57
N ILE A 51 -10.37 16.09 6.32
CA ILE A 51 -9.63 14.86 6.00
C ILE A 51 -8.24 15.18 5.48
N VAL A 52 -8.13 15.95 4.39
CA VAL A 52 -6.83 16.25 3.77
C VAL A 52 -5.95 17.10 4.69
N GLU A 53 -6.46 18.23 5.19
CA GLU A 53 -5.71 19.12 6.10
C GLU A 53 -5.31 18.44 7.43
N GLN A 54 -6.06 17.40 7.84
CA GLN A 54 -5.79 16.64 9.06
C GLN A 54 -4.96 15.36 8.81
N ASN A 55 -4.52 15.11 7.58
CA ASN A 55 -3.80 13.90 7.18
C ASN A 55 -4.55 12.60 7.58
N ILE A 56 -5.88 12.60 7.51
CA ILE A 56 -6.68 11.39 7.78
C ILE A 56 -6.59 10.47 6.56
N PRO A 57 -6.17 9.19 6.72
CA PRO A 57 -6.17 8.25 5.62
C PRO A 57 -7.59 8.01 5.09
N PHE A 58 -7.76 8.12 3.78
CA PHE A 58 -8.99 7.79 3.06
C PHE A 58 -8.64 7.00 1.79
N PRO A 59 -9.61 6.29 1.17
CA PRO A 59 -9.34 5.52 -0.04
C PRO A 59 -8.70 6.39 -1.12
N SER A 60 -7.57 5.96 -1.67
CA SER A 60 -6.96 6.59 -2.84
C SER A 60 -7.59 6.01 -4.12
N GLY A 61 -7.74 6.86 -5.12
CA GLY A 61 -8.25 6.50 -6.44
C GLY A 61 -7.46 7.20 -7.55
N PRO A 62 -7.77 6.95 -8.83
CA PRO A 62 -7.06 7.55 -9.95
C PRO A 62 -7.24 9.09 -9.95
N PRO A 63 -6.30 9.86 -10.54
CA PRO A 63 -6.43 11.31 -10.60
C PRO A 63 -7.80 11.76 -11.12
N GLY A 64 -8.43 12.71 -10.43
CA GLY A 64 -9.75 13.24 -10.79
C GLY A 64 -10.97 12.41 -10.36
N TRP A 65 -10.79 11.20 -9.81
CA TRP A 65 -11.92 10.33 -9.45
C TRP A 65 -12.91 10.95 -8.45
N LEU A 66 -12.41 11.77 -7.52
CA LEU A 66 -13.24 12.47 -6.54
C LEU A 66 -14.25 13.41 -7.19
N ASN A 67 -13.93 13.98 -8.36
CA ASN A 67 -14.81 14.90 -9.08
C ASN A 67 -15.98 14.17 -9.77
N ASN A 68 -15.85 12.86 -9.95
CA ASN A 68 -16.88 12.03 -10.58
C ASN A 68 -17.84 11.42 -9.54
N LEU A 69 -17.57 11.60 -8.25
CA LEU A 69 -18.41 11.06 -7.18
C LEU A 69 -19.65 11.93 -6.98
N GLY A 70 -20.80 11.27 -6.85
CA GLY A 70 -22.03 11.94 -6.42
C GLY A 70 -21.92 12.46 -4.98
N ALA A 71 -22.77 13.42 -4.61
CA ALA A 71 -22.79 13.98 -3.25
C ALA A 71 -22.93 12.90 -2.16
N GLY A 72 -23.77 11.90 -2.38
CA GLY A 72 -23.95 10.79 -1.42
C GLY A 72 -22.72 9.90 -1.27
N GLU A 73 -21.95 9.71 -2.34
CA GLU A 73 -20.70 8.95 -2.31
C GLU A 73 -19.60 9.72 -1.57
N LEU A 74 -19.49 11.03 -1.84
CA LEU A 74 -18.58 11.93 -1.13
C LEU A 74 -18.93 12.00 0.37
N GLU A 75 -20.21 12.15 0.71
CA GLU A 75 -20.68 12.08 2.08
C GLU A 75 -20.28 10.75 2.74
N GLY A 76 -20.58 9.63 2.08
CA GLY A 76 -20.24 8.30 2.59
C GLY A 76 -18.74 8.15 2.85
N LEU A 77 -17.88 8.69 1.96
CA LEU A 77 -16.43 8.70 2.11
C LEU A 77 -16.02 9.57 3.32
N VAL A 78 -16.51 10.81 3.41
CA VAL A 78 -16.16 11.74 4.48
C VAL A 78 -16.57 11.17 5.84
N VAL A 79 -17.82 10.72 5.95
CA VAL A 79 -18.36 10.13 7.18
C VAL A 79 -17.56 8.90 7.60
N ARG A 80 -17.21 8.03 6.65
CA ARG A 80 -16.43 6.82 6.95
C ARG A 80 -15.02 7.16 7.43
N ALA A 81 -14.33 8.09 6.78
CA ALA A 81 -12.98 8.50 7.16
C ALA A 81 -12.95 9.13 8.55
N VAL A 82 -13.87 10.05 8.85
CA VAL A 82 -13.97 10.69 10.17
C VAL A 82 -14.32 9.68 11.26
N ARG A 83 -15.28 8.76 11.01
CA ARG A 83 -15.62 7.68 11.95
C ARG A 83 -14.45 6.74 12.18
N ALA A 84 -13.73 6.36 11.13
CA ALA A 84 -12.52 5.56 11.23
C ALA A 84 -11.50 6.28 12.10
N ARG A 85 -11.16 7.54 11.81
CA ARG A 85 -10.23 8.34 12.63
C ARG A 85 -10.64 8.34 14.09
N ARG A 86 -11.90 8.67 14.39
CA ARG A 86 -12.42 8.69 15.77
C ARG A 86 -12.30 7.35 16.47
N ASN A 87 -12.60 6.24 15.79
CA ASN A 87 -12.46 4.90 16.36
C ASN A 87 -10.98 4.58 16.65
N TRP A 88 -10.09 4.85 15.70
CA TRP A 88 -8.65 4.62 15.82
C TRP A 88 -7.98 5.47 16.91
N THR A 89 -8.46 6.69 17.15
CA THR A 89 -7.94 7.58 18.20
C THR A 89 -8.70 7.47 19.52
N SER A 90 -9.68 6.58 19.62
CA SER A 90 -10.43 6.40 20.87
C SER A 90 -9.59 5.64 21.91
N PRO A 91 -9.88 5.79 23.22
CA PRO A 91 -9.20 5.00 24.25
C PRO A 91 -9.42 3.48 24.13
N SER A 92 -10.46 3.06 23.41
CA SER A 92 -10.82 1.65 23.21
C SER A 92 -11.26 1.40 21.76
N PRO A 93 -10.32 1.38 20.79
CA PRO A 93 -10.65 1.17 19.39
C PRO A 93 -11.33 -0.19 19.19
N ARG A 94 -12.44 -0.20 18.45
CA ARG A 94 -13.19 -1.44 18.18
C ARG A 94 -12.97 -1.89 16.74
N ALA A 95 -12.71 -3.17 16.54
CA ALA A 95 -12.68 -3.75 15.20
C ALA A 95 -14.06 -3.60 14.55
N THR A 96 -14.14 -2.93 13.40
CA THR A 96 -15.40 -2.74 12.67
C THR A 96 -15.77 -3.94 11.81
N ARG A 97 -14.78 -4.75 11.45
CA ARG A 97 -14.94 -5.97 10.66
C ARG A 97 -13.86 -6.96 11.07
N GLN A 98 -14.25 -8.20 11.31
CA GLN A 98 -13.32 -9.31 11.50
C GLN A 98 -13.53 -10.30 10.36
N LEU A 99 -12.43 -10.83 9.85
CA LEU A 99 -12.41 -11.77 8.74
C LEU A 99 -11.45 -12.90 9.08
N GLU A 100 -11.95 -14.12 9.03
CA GLU A 100 -11.13 -15.31 9.24
C GLU A 100 -10.79 -15.94 7.89
N ILE A 101 -9.51 -16.18 7.66
CA ILE A 101 -8.99 -16.73 6.41
C ILE A 101 -8.14 -17.96 6.71
N SER A 102 -8.58 -19.11 6.19
CA SER A 102 -7.88 -20.38 6.34
C SER A 102 -6.84 -20.57 5.24
N ILE A 103 -5.57 -20.29 5.56
CA ILE A 103 -4.43 -20.42 4.65
C ILE A 103 -4.11 -21.90 4.40
N ALA A 104 -3.93 -22.28 3.13
CA ALA A 104 -3.55 -23.65 2.77
C ALA A 104 -2.04 -23.93 2.97
N PRO A 105 -1.63 -25.20 3.15
CA PRO A 105 -2.45 -26.42 3.19
C PRO A 105 -3.15 -26.61 4.54
N THR A 106 -4.47 -26.83 4.53
CA THR A 106 -5.30 -27.01 5.74
C THR A 106 -4.99 -28.28 6.54
N ARG A 107 -4.16 -29.18 6.02
CA ARG A 107 -3.85 -30.48 6.63
C ARG A 107 -2.85 -30.42 7.78
N LEU A 108 -2.02 -29.38 7.85
CA LEU A 108 -1.03 -29.25 8.93
C LEU A 108 -1.64 -28.61 10.17
N PRO A 109 -1.21 -28.89 11.40
CA PRO A 109 -1.62 -28.10 12.57
C PRO A 109 -1.30 -26.61 12.37
N ALA A 110 -2.14 -25.72 12.93
CA ALA A 110 -1.93 -24.26 12.83
C ALA A 110 -0.55 -23.83 13.36
N GLN A 111 -0.02 -24.53 14.37
CA GLN A 111 1.31 -24.30 14.95
C GLN A 111 2.46 -24.50 13.95
N GLN A 112 2.24 -25.29 12.89
CA GLN A 112 3.23 -25.54 11.83
C GLN A 112 3.12 -24.54 10.68
N ARG A 113 2.22 -23.55 10.78
CA ARG A 113 2.02 -22.53 9.75
C ARG A 113 2.34 -21.16 10.31
N ARG A 114 3.15 -20.41 9.58
CA ARG A 114 3.50 -19.04 9.95
C ARG A 114 3.31 -18.11 8.78
N VAL A 115 2.44 -17.11 8.93
CA VAL A 115 2.35 -16.01 7.98
C VAL A 115 3.59 -15.15 8.13
N ILE A 116 4.34 -14.98 7.04
CA ILE A 116 5.60 -14.22 7.01
C ILE A 116 5.44 -12.86 6.33
N ALA A 117 4.44 -12.71 5.45
CA ALA A 117 4.11 -11.43 4.84
C ALA A 117 2.63 -11.34 4.51
N LEU A 118 2.09 -10.13 4.67
CA LEU A 118 0.76 -9.75 4.22
C LEU A 118 0.86 -8.45 3.42
N LYS A 119 0.15 -8.36 2.31
CA LYS A 119 -0.02 -7.12 1.56
C LYS A 119 -1.48 -6.89 1.21
N PHE A 120 -1.99 -5.71 1.55
CA PHE A 120 -3.30 -5.24 1.12
C PHE A 120 -3.13 -4.41 -0.16
N PHE A 121 -4.04 -4.60 -1.10
CA PHE A 121 -4.13 -3.73 -2.27
C PHE A 121 -5.58 -3.67 -2.79
N THR A 122 -5.88 -2.60 -3.52
CA THR A 122 -7.17 -2.40 -4.16
C THR A 122 -6.99 -2.38 -5.67
N ARG A 123 -7.96 -2.90 -6.41
CA ARG A 123 -8.01 -2.82 -7.88
C ARG A 123 -9.45 -2.53 -8.29
N GLY A 124 -9.70 -1.28 -8.68
CA GLY A 124 -11.06 -0.78 -8.88
C GLY A 124 -11.86 -0.85 -7.58
N PRO A 125 -13.11 -1.35 -7.60
CA PRO A 125 -13.94 -1.44 -6.39
C PRO A 125 -13.56 -2.61 -5.47
N ARG A 126 -12.61 -3.46 -5.89
CA ARG A 126 -12.28 -4.69 -5.18
C ARG A 126 -11.04 -4.53 -4.30
N SER A 127 -11.15 -5.00 -3.07
CA SER A 127 -10.04 -5.14 -2.12
C SER A 127 -9.51 -6.57 -2.09
N TYR A 128 -8.19 -6.70 -2.00
CA TYR A 128 -7.48 -7.97 -2.01
C TYR A 128 -6.43 -8.05 -0.90
N ILE A 129 -6.12 -9.28 -0.49
CA ILE A 129 -5.01 -9.60 0.42
C ILE A 129 -4.08 -10.60 -0.28
N LEU A 130 -2.80 -10.26 -0.36
CA LEU A 130 -1.74 -11.24 -0.62
C LEU A 130 -1.20 -11.74 0.71
N SER A 131 -1.14 -13.05 0.87
CA SER A 131 -0.48 -13.69 1.99
C SER A 131 0.67 -14.55 1.50
N ALA A 132 1.78 -14.53 2.24
CA ALA A 132 2.84 -15.50 2.14
C ALA A 132 2.96 -16.21 3.49
N ALA A 133 2.86 -17.53 3.49
CA ALA A 133 2.95 -18.35 4.67
C ALA A 133 3.95 -19.49 4.47
N LEU A 134 4.67 -19.82 5.54
CA LEU A 134 5.55 -20.97 5.60
C LEU A 134 4.83 -22.12 6.29
N SER A 135 4.94 -23.30 5.72
CA SER A 135 4.58 -24.58 6.33
C SER A 135 5.86 -25.28 6.76
N ILE A 136 6.02 -25.48 8.06
CA ILE A 136 7.18 -26.12 8.67
C ILE A 136 6.83 -27.58 8.93
N HIS A 137 7.44 -28.48 8.16
CA HIS A 137 7.29 -29.92 8.34
C HIS A 137 8.31 -30.43 9.36
N ALA A 138 8.00 -31.57 9.99
CA ALA A 138 9.03 -32.36 10.66
C ALA A 138 10.09 -32.77 9.62
N GLN A 139 11.37 -32.76 10.04
CA GLN A 139 12.49 -33.27 9.25
C GLN A 139 12.14 -34.64 8.64
N PRO A 140 12.44 -34.90 7.35
CA PRO A 140 13.47 -34.25 6.52
C PRO A 140 12.94 -33.21 5.50
N ASN A 141 11.65 -32.89 5.50
CA ASN A 141 11.09 -32.07 4.42
C ASN A 141 11.45 -30.58 4.56
N PRO A 142 11.91 -29.91 3.50
CA PRO A 142 12.16 -28.47 3.55
C PRO A 142 10.86 -27.71 3.79
N PRO A 143 10.93 -26.52 4.44
CA PRO A 143 9.76 -25.68 4.62
C PRO A 143 9.13 -25.34 3.26
N GLN A 144 7.81 -25.30 3.21
CA GLN A 144 7.08 -24.94 1.99
C GLN A 144 6.55 -23.51 2.10
N LEU A 145 6.73 -22.73 1.04
CA LEU A 145 6.13 -21.42 0.87
C LEU A 145 4.79 -21.57 0.16
N CYS A 146 3.74 -21.03 0.77
CA CYS A 146 2.42 -20.87 0.18
C CYS A 146 2.14 -19.37 0.00
N ILE A 147 1.91 -18.95 -1.24
CA ILE A 147 1.49 -17.59 -1.57
C ILE A 147 0.06 -17.65 -2.07
N GLU A 148 -0.82 -16.86 -1.46
CA GLU A 148 -2.23 -16.82 -1.81
C GLU A 148 -2.69 -15.38 -2.03
N CYS A 149 -3.64 -15.21 -2.96
CA CYS A 149 -4.35 -13.96 -3.17
C CYS A 149 -5.82 -14.19 -2.84
N TRP A 150 -6.38 -13.33 -2.01
CA TRP A 150 -7.73 -13.41 -1.48
C TRP A 150 -8.53 -12.17 -1.88
N ASP A 151 -9.68 -12.38 -2.50
CA ASP A 151 -10.70 -11.33 -2.65
C ASP A 151 -11.49 -11.23 -1.32
N ILE A 152 -11.51 -10.03 -0.73
CA ILE A 152 -12.08 -9.80 0.62
C ILE A 152 -13.32 -8.90 0.61
N ASN A 153 -13.92 -8.64 -0.55
CA ASN A 153 -15.11 -7.79 -0.63
C ASN A 153 -16.35 -8.46 -0.02
N HIS A 154 -16.42 -9.80 -0.10
CA HIS A 154 -17.50 -10.60 0.46
C HIS A 154 -16.94 -11.68 1.42
N THR A 155 -17.37 -12.93 1.25
CA THR A 155 -16.71 -14.10 1.81
C THR A 155 -15.30 -14.22 1.20
N PRO A 156 -14.26 -14.47 2.01
CA PRO A 156 -12.90 -14.60 1.50
C PRO A 156 -12.81 -15.67 0.43
N LEU A 157 -12.46 -15.27 -0.79
CA LEU A 157 -12.29 -16.18 -1.92
C LEU A 157 -10.82 -16.21 -2.33
N CYS A 158 -10.19 -17.39 -2.27
CA CYS A 158 -8.84 -17.57 -2.78
C CYS A 158 -8.87 -17.58 -4.31
N ILE A 159 -8.39 -16.51 -4.93
CA ILE A 159 -8.38 -16.32 -6.39
C ILE A 159 -7.05 -16.69 -7.03
N ALA A 160 -5.99 -16.81 -6.24
CA ALA A 160 -4.68 -17.26 -6.70
C ALA A 160 -3.98 -18.04 -5.59
N ARG A 161 -3.36 -19.17 -5.94
CA ARG A 161 -2.52 -19.94 -5.02
C ARG A 161 -1.29 -20.47 -5.73
N ARG A 162 -0.14 -20.30 -5.10
CA ARG A 162 1.12 -20.93 -5.51
C ARG A 162 1.80 -21.55 -4.30
N GLN A 163 2.29 -22.76 -4.47
CA GLN A 163 3.04 -23.49 -3.44
C GLN A 163 4.38 -23.94 -4.03
N GLY A 164 5.40 -23.99 -3.19
CA GLY A 164 6.73 -24.45 -3.57
C GLY A 164 7.68 -24.52 -2.38
N PRO A 165 8.91 -24.99 -2.58
CA PRO A 165 9.92 -24.98 -1.53
C PRO A 165 10.26 -23.54 -1.12
N TRP A 166 10.46 -23.31 0.18
CA TRP A 166 11.00 -22.05 0.67
C TRP A 166 12.51 -22.03 0.47
N LEU A 167 12.99 -21.01 -0.25
CA LEU A 167 14.39 -20.88 -0.64
C LEU A 167 15.06 -19.62 -0.05
N GLY A 168 14.46 -19.05 1.00
CA GLY A 168 15.09 -17.98 1.79
C GLY A 168 14.62 -16.56 1.48
N GLY A 169 13.51 -16.35 0.77
CA GLY A 169 12.94 -15.00 0.63
C GLY A 169 11.74 -14.88 -0.30
N CYS A 170 10.81 -14.01 0.07
CA CYS A 170 9.78 -13.49 -0.83
C CYS A 170 9.50 -12.02 -0.53
N VAL A 171 9.24 -11.21 -1.56
CA VAL A 171 8.85 -9.81 -1.41
C VAL A 171 7.73 -9.47 -2.38
N PHE A 172 6.67 -8.85 -1.86
CA PHE A 172 5.57 -8.34 -2.69
C PHE A 172 5.96 -6.99 -3.30
N ASN A 173 5.63 -6.78 -4.57
CA ASN A 173 5.75 -5.48 -5.20
C ASN A 173 4.90 -4.48 -4.41
N LYS A 174 5.48 -3.37 -3.95
CA LYS A 174 4.79 -2.34 -3.16
C LYS A 174 3.97 -1.38 -4.02
N ASP A 175 4.38 -1.17 -5.26
CA ASP A 175 3.71 -0.24 -6.18
C ASP A 175 2.33 -0.77 -6.61
N THR A 176 1.30 0.03 -6.35
CA THR A 176 -0.10 -0.29 -6.70
C THR A 176 -0.43 0.05 -8.15
N SER A 177 0.43 0.79 -8.84
CA SER A 177 0.29 1.13 -10.26
C SER A 177 0.57 -0.08 -11.17
N TYR A 178 1.25 -1.09 -10.63
CA TYR A 178 1.59 -2.32 -11.34
C TYR A 178 0.62 -3.45 -10.98
N PRO A 179 0.45 -4.44 -11.88
CA PRO A 179 -0.23 -5.67 -11.53
C PRO A 179 0.37 -6.27 -10.26
N PRO A 180 -0.45 -6.83 -9.35
CA PRO A 180 0.07 -7.45 -8.13
C PRO A 180 1.09 -8.52 -8.50
N SER A 181 2.29 -8.39 -7.97
CA SER A 181 3.39 -9.28 -8.28
C SER A 181 4.21 -9.60 -7.05
N VAL A 182 4.89 -10.73 -7.10
CA VAL A 182 5.73 -11.25 -6.03
C VAL A 182 7.04 -11.74 -6.61
N ALA A 183 8.14 -11.40 -5.94
CA ALA A 183 9.45 -11.93 -6.25
C ALA A 183 9.81 -12.97 -5.20
N VAL A 184 10.27 -14.14 -5.63
CA VAL A 184 10.68 -15.24 -4.77
C VAL A 184 12.06 -15.74 -5.20
N LYS A 185 12.86 -16.17 -4.23
CA LYS A 185 14.13 -16.83 -4.52
C LYS A 185 13.86 -18.19 -5.20
N GLY A 186 14.54 -18.45 -6.32
CA GLY A 186 14.43 -19.68 -7.11
C GLY A 186 15.47 -20.73 -6.70
N GLN A 187 15.32 -21.96 -7.18
CA GLN A 187 16.21 -23.09 -6.84
C GLN A 187 17.64 -22.88 -7.33
N ASP A 188 17.80 -22.22 -8.49
CA ASP A 188 19.09 -21.99 -9.14
C ASP A 188 19.87 -20.80 -8.52
N SER A 189 19.62 -20.48 -7.25
CA SER A 189 20.09 -19.24 -6.56
C SER A 189 19.62 -17.92 -7.19
N GLY A 190 18.93 -17.96 -8.32
CA GLY A 190 18.34 -16.80 -9.00
C GLY A 190 17.02 -16.33 -8.38
N LEU A 191 16.39 -15.38 -9.04
CA LEU A 191 15.13 -14.77 -8.65
C LEU A 191 14.05 -15.06 -9.69
N GLN A 192 12.87 -15.46 -9.21
CA GLN A 192 11.69 -15.62 -10.04
C GLN A 192 10.66 -14.57 -9.66
N VAL A 193 10.09 -13.90 -10.65
CA VAL A 193 9.06 -12.88 -10.45
C VAL A 193 7.77 -13.36 -11.07
N PHE A 194 6.70 -13.35 -10.29
CA PHE A 194 5.38 -13.76 -10.71
C PHE A 194 4.41 -12.58 -10.70
N ALA A 195 3.66 -12.41 -11.78
CA ALA A 195 2.46 -11.59 -11.78
C ALA A 195 1.25 -12.43 -11.34
N ILE A 196 0.28 -11.77 -10.72
CA ILE A 196 -0.93 -12.38 -10.19
C ILE A 196 -2.11 -11.85 -10.99
N SER A 197 -2.76 -12.73 -11.73
CA SER A 197 -3.99 -12.42 -12.45
C SER A 197 -5.18 -12.47 -11.50
N THR A 198 -5.83 -11.32 -11.29
CA THR A 198 -7.05 -11.23 -10.47
C THR A 198 -8.31 -11.70 -11.20
N THR A 199 -8.19 -12.05 -12.48
CA THR A 199 -9.30 -12.45 -13.37
C THR A 199 -9.15 -13.90 -13.84
N ALA A 200 -8.18 -14.65 -13.31
CA ALA A 200 -8.00 -16.05 -13.67
C ALA A 200 -9.20 -16.90 -13.20
N HIS A 201 -9.62 -17.84 -14.04
CA HIS A 201 -10.72 -18.76 -13.72
C HIS A 201 -10.34 -19.78 -12.64
N ASN A 202 -9.04 -20.05 -12.45
CA ASN A 202 -8.55 -21.02 -11.50
C ASN A 202 -7.40 -20.42 -10.67
N ALA A 203 -7.43 -20.63 -9.36
CA ALA A 203 -6.40 -20.19 -8.44
C ALA A 203 -5.00 -20.73 -8.79
N ALA A 204 -4.92 -21.94 -9.33
CA ALA A 204 -3.64 -22.57 -9.69
C ALA A 204 -2.95 -21.91 -10.90
N SER A 205 -3.70 -21.36 -11.85
CA SER A 205 -3.16 -20.73 -13.07
C SER A 205 -3.03 -19.21 -12.96
N ALA A 206 -3.45 -18.63 -11.83
CA ALA A 206 -3.44 -17.18 -11.61
C ALA A 206 -2.03 -16.59 -11.50
N PHE A 207 -1.01 -17.40 -11.17
CA PHE A 207 0.38 -16.95 -11.11
C PHE A 207 1.09 -17.18 -12.46
N THR A 208 1.51 -16.10 -13.11
CA THR A 208 2.29 -16.16 -14.35
C THR A 208 3.72 -15.70 -14.09
N ASN A 209 4.71 -16.47 -14.55
CA ASN A 209 6.10 -16.06 -14.45
C ASN A 209 6.36 -14.92 -15.46
N ILE A 210 6.82 -13.77 -14.97
CA ILE A 210 7.10 -12.59 -15.81
C ILE A 210 8.59 -12.31 -15.98
N ALA A 211 9.43 -12.81 -15.08
CA ALA A 211 10.87 -12.69 -15.20
C ALA A 211 11.60 -13.78 -14.40
N LYS A 212 12.74 -14.20 -14.95
CA LYS A 212 13.77 -14.98 -14.26
C LYS A 212 15.07 -14.19 -14.31
N ILE A 213 15.55 -13.74 -13.17
CA ILE A 213 16.82 -13.00 -13.05
C ILE A 213 17.86 -14.00 -12.51
N THR A 214 18.92 -14.20 -13.27
CA THR A 214 20.03 -15.10 -12.91
C THR A 214 21.07 -14.37 -12.05
N GLY A 215 21.79 -15.15 -11.24
CA GLY A 215 22.83 -14.63 -10.34
C GLY A 215 22.57 -14.95 -8.87
N PRO A 216 23.59 -14.85 -8.01
CA PRO A 216 23.48 -15.21 -6.61
C PRO A 216 22.63 -14.21 -5.84
N VAL A 217 21.47 -14.65 -5.37
CA VAL A 217 20.60 -13.87 -4.49
C VAL A 217 20.72 -14.44 -3.07
N HIS A 218 21.26 -13.67 -2.14
CA HIS A 218 21.22 -14.05 -0.73
C HIS A 218 19.85 -13.67 -0.14
N GLU A 219 19.45 -12.41 -0.28
CA GLU A 219 18.28 -11.83 0.37
C GLU A 219 17.50 -10.89 -0.57
N LEU A 220 16.18 -10.89 -0.44
CA LEU A 220 15.27 -9.97 -1.15
C LEU A 220 14.84 -8.85 -0.21
N LEU A 221 15.20 -7.61 -0.53
CA LEU A 221 15.00 -6.47 0.38
C LEU A 221 13.74 -5.67 0.06
N ALA A 222 13.54 -5.33 -1.22
CA ALA A 222 12.40 -4.51 -1.64
C ALA A 222 12.00 -4.82 -3.09
N PHE A 223 10.73 -4.58 -3.40
CA PHE A 223 10.18 -4.62 -4.76
C PHE A 223 9.20 -3.47 -4.92
N ALA A 224 9.44 -2.59 -5.90
CA ALA A 224 8.56 -1.47 -6.25
C ALA A 224 8.56 -1.26 -7.77
N GLY A 225 7.38 -1.35 -8.38
CA GLY A 225 7.21 -1.15 -9.81
C GLY A 225 7.87 -2.28 -10.61
N SER A 226 8.87 -1.94 -11.43
CA SER A 226 9.73 -2.92 -12.11
C SER A 226 11.06 -3.15 -11.39
N ILE A 227 11.32 -2.52 -10.26
CA ILE A 227 12.62 -2.52 -9.61
C ILE A 227 12.62 -3.41 -8.37
N ILE A 228 13.61 -4.31 -8.29
CA ILE A 228 13.85 -5.18 -7.14
C ILE A 228 15.22 -4.85 -6.57
N LEU A 229 15.27 -4.66 -5.25
CA LEU A 229 16.51 -4.51 -4.49
C LEU A 229 16.85 -5.85 -3.85
N ILE A 230 18.04 -6.37 -4.15
CA ILE A 230 18.56 -7.63 -3.62
C ILE A 230 19.90 -7.40 -2.94
N ARG A 231 20.26 -8.33 -2.06
CA ARG A 231 21.58 -8.44 -1.44
C ARG A 231 22.18 -9.80 -1.79
N ASN A 232 23.46 -9.83 -2.12
CA ASN A 232 24.19 -11.08 -2.40
C ASN A 232 24.93 -11.61 -1.15
N HIS A 233 25.72 -12.67 -1.30
CA HIS A 233 26.46 -13.28 -0.18
C HIS A 233 27.66 -12.45 0.31
N THR A 234 28.09 -11.45 -0.45
CA THR A 234 29.18 -10.52 -0.09
C THR A 234 28.64 -9.20 0.46
N ASP A 235 27.36 -9.16 0.86
CA ASP A 235 26.64 -7.98 1.34
C ASP A 235 26.57 -6.79 0.36
N GLN A 236 26.85 -7.03 -0.92
CA GLN A 236 26.67 -6.04 -1.98
C GLN A 236 25.19 -5.93 -2.35
N LEU A 237 24.74 -4.71 -2.58
CA LEU A 237 23.37 -4.39 -2.97
C LEU A 237 23.26 -4.27 -4.48
N PHE A 238 22.25 -4.92 -5.05
CA PHE A 238 21.95 -4.82 -6.48
C PHE A 238 20.52 -4.38 -6.71
N VAL A 239 20.36 -3.52 -7.71
CA VAL A 239 19.08 -3.12 -8.29
C VAL A 239 18.89 -3.92 -9.57
N CYS A 240 17.79 -4.67 -9.62
CA CYS A 240 17.39 -5.45 -10.79
C CYS A 240 16.13 -4.86 -11.40
N ASP A 241 16.10 -4.69 -12.72
CA ASP A 241 14.90 -4.32 -13.45
C ASP A 241 14.22 -5.57 -14.02
N VAL A 242 13.00 -5.85 -13.57
CA VAL A 242 12.16 -6.97 -14.00
C VAL A 242 11.90 -6.93 -15.51
N ARG A 243 11.85 -5.74 -16.12
CA ARG A 243 11.61 -5.58 -17.57
C ARG A 243 12.83 -5.94 -18.41
N ARG A 244 14.02 -5.85 -17.83
CA ARG A 244 15.30 -6.11 -18.49
C ARG A 244 15.98 -7.29 -17.80
N ALA A 245 15.39 -8.48 -17.94
CA ALA A 245 15.94 -9.69 -17.36
C ALA A 245 17.43 -9.82 -17.73
N GLY A 246 18.29 -9.90 -16.72
CA GLY A 246 19.75 -9.94 -16.88
C GLY A 246 20.49 -8.62 -16.60
N HIS A 247 19.80 -7.48 -16.58
CA HIS A 247 20.42 -6.21 -16.19
C HIS A 247 20.36 -6.05 -14.66
N ARG A 248 21.56 -6.03 -14.05
CA ARG A 248 21.75 -5.75 -12.62
C ARG A 248 22.68 -4.55 -12.48
N MET A 249 22.32 -3.62 -11.62
CA MET A 249 23.15 -2.47 -11.28
C MET A 249 23.59 -2.63 -9.83
N GLU A 250 24.90 -2.59 -9.58
CA GLU A 250 25.42 -2.58 -8.22
C GLU A 250 25.23 -1.18 -7.61
N LEU A 251 24.71 -1.13 -6.39
CA LEU A 251 24.66 0.10 -5.61
C LEU A 251 25.96 0.25 -4.83
N ILE A 252 26.82 1.11 -5.35
CA ILE A 252 28.08 1.46 -4.70
C ILE A 252 27.80 2.64 -3.77
N LYS A 253 28.12 2.49 -2.48
CA LYS A 253 28.09 3.61 -1.54
C LYS A 253 29.10 4.65 -2.04
N PRO A 254 28.69 5.91 -2.28
CA PRO A 254 29.67 6.93 -2.65
C PRO A 254 30.74 7.03 -1.56
N PRO A 255 32.02 7.24 -1.91
CA PRO A 255 33.06 7.45 -0.92
C PRO A 255 32.61 8.57 0.01
N LEU A 256 32.67 8.32 1.31
CA LEU A 256 32.44 9.38 2.28
C LEU A 256 33.41 10.51 1.93
N PRO A 257 32.95 11.77 1.79
CA PRO A 257 33.87 12.88 1.65
C PRO A 257 34.85 12.80 2.83
N PRO A 258 36.16 13.04 2.59
CA PRO A 258 37.12 13.05 3.67
C PRO A 258 36.57 13.96 4.76
N LEU A 259 36.54 13.45 5.99
CA LEU A 259 36.27 14.26 7.18
C LEU A 259 37.26 15.43 7.11
N GLN A 260 36.80 16.59 6.64
CA GLN A 260 37.57 17.82 6.77
C GLN A 260 37.79 17.95 8.28
N ALA A 261 39.05 17.77 8.70
CA ALA A 261 39.47 18.04 10.05
C ALA A 261 38.87 19.39 10.41
N ALA A 262 38.03 19.43 11.44
CA ALA A 262 37.34 20.62 11.87
C ALA A 262 38.38 21.74 12.00
N GLN A 263 38.42 22.65 11.02
CA GLN A 263 39.12 23.89 11.19
C GLN A 263 38.40 24.60 12.34
N PRO A 264 39.12 25.10 13.36
CA PRO A 264 38.49 25.82 14.45
C PRO A 264 37.67 26.95 13.85
N ALA A 265 36.39 26.97 14.20
CA ALA A 265 35.37 27.81 13.62
C ALA A 265 35.81 29.27 13.54
N GLN A 266 36.02 29.78 12.33
CA GLN A 266 35.87 31.20 12.07
C GLN A 266 34.36 31.47 12.00
N VAL A 267 33.89 32.18 13.02
CA VAL A 267 32.54 32.76 13.10
C VAL A 267 32.38 33.72 11.92
N CYS A 268 31.57 33.35 10.94
CA CYS A 268 30.90 34.33 10.08
C CYS A 268 29.64 33.72 9.46
N SER A 269 28.55 34.45 9.63
CA SER A 269 27.19 34.22 9.15
C SER A 269 27.11 34.12 7.63
N ASP A 270 26.42 33.10 7.11
CA ASP A 270 25.20 33.25 6.29
C ASP A 270 24.73 31.91 5.69
N ALA A 271 23.47 31.89 5.29
CA ALA A 271 22.56 30.75 5.30
C ALA A 271 22.57 29.82 4.06
N ALA A 272 22.21 28.56 4.33
CA ALA A 272 21.46 27.57 3.50
C ALA A 272 22.13 27.02 2.21
N THR A 273 22.05 25.76 1.78
CA THR A 273 21.44 24.45 2.20
C THR A 273 22.04 23.40 1.22
N PRO A 274 22.30 22.12 1.56
CA PRO A 274 22.70 21.14 0.55
C PRO A 274 21.61 20.11 0.22
N GLU A 275 21.22 20.05 -1.06
CA GLU A 275 20.58 18.89 -1.69
C GLU A 275 21.60 17.76 -1.87
N ALA A 276 21.26 16.54 -1.43
CA ALA A 276 22.06 15.35 -1.66
C ALA A 276 21.54 14.60 -2.89
N LEU A 277 22.29 14.66 -4.00
CA LEU A 277 22.06 13.90 -5.23
C LEU A 277 22.75 12.51 -5.17
N LEU A 278 21.96 11.45 -5.29
CA LEU A 278 22.44 10.08 -5.51
C LEU A 278 22.88 9.91 -6.97
N THR A 279 24.13 9.50 -7.20
CA THR A 279 24.66 9.24 -8.55
C THR A 279 24.56 7.74 -8.88
N ILE A 280 23.90 7.42 -9.99
CA ILE A 280 23.77 6.05 -10.53
C ILE A 280 24.96 5.78 -11.45
N ALA A 281 25.79 4.80 -11.14
CA ALA A 281 26.83 4.31 -12.04
C ALA A 281 26.23 3.33 -13.07
N ARG A 282 26.44 3.60 -14.37
CA ARG A 282 26.04 2.69 -15.46
C ARG A 282 26.92 1.43 -15.45
N ALA A 283 26.30 0.26 -15.57
CA ALA A 283 26.97 -0.99 -15.88
C ALA A 283 26.83 -1.32 -17.39
N GLY A 284 27.90 -1.85 -17.98
CA GLY A 284 27.93 -2.47 -19.30
C GLY A 284 27.45 -3.91 -19.30
#